data_AF-A0A947K2Z1-F1
#
_entry.id   AF-A0A947K2Z1-F1
#
_cell.length_a   1.000
_cell.length_b   1.000
_cell.length_c   1.000
_cell.angle_alpha   90.00
_cell.angle_beta   90.00
_cell.angle_gamma   90.00
#
_symmetry.space_group_name_H-M   'P 1'
#
loop_
_entity.id
_entity.type
_entity.pdbx_description
1 polymer ?
#
loop_
_entity_poly.entity_id
_entity_poly.type
_entity_poly.pdbx_seq_one_letter_code
_entity_poly.pdbx_strand_id
1 'polypeptide(L)'
;MAEQISPINNAEMRLAQILGDDYLSQASEVAAGPAEAAKPLGQPTLSGNPFEDVLAKAMHAIDGVSRSEMHANQLIEKYMRGEVEMHEVMIAQSKISIMMQLAVSTITSAVTSFKEITQMQI
;
A
#
# COMPACT_ATOMS: atom_id res chain seq x y z
N MET A 1 7.11 -31.69 41.03
CA MET A 1 7.67 -31.23 39.75
C MET A 1 6.89 -29.99 39.33
N ALA A 2 7.45 -28.79 39.51
CA ALA A 2 6.94 -27.54 38.94
C ALA A 2 8.02 -26.45 39.10
N GLU A 3 8.10 -25.60 38.09
CA GLU A 3 9.28 -24.90 37.60
C GLU A 3 10.04 -23.94 38.52
N GLN A 4 11.35 -23.97 38.28
CA GLN A 4 12.39 -23.02 38.64
C GLN A 4 12.16 -21.68 37.91
N ILE A 5 11.72 -20.67 38.64
CA ILE A 5 11.62 -19.28 38.15
C ILE A 5 13.04 -18.73 38.04
N SER A 6 13.51 -18.57 36.81
CA SER A 6 14.81 -17.99 36.50
C SER A 6 14.82 -16.47 36.80
N PRO A 7 15.95 -15.89 37.23
CA PRO A 7 16.02 -14.46 37.54
C PRO A 7 15.93 -13.63 36.27
N ILE A 8 15.00 -12.67 36.27
CA ILE A 8 14.79 -11.68 35.20
C ILE A 8 16.12 -11.00 34.88
N ASN A 9 16.60 -11.20 33.67
CA ASN A 9 17.91 -10.76 33.21
C ASN A 9 17.85 -9.25 32.94
N ASN A 10 18.74 -8.48 33.57
CA ASN A 10 18.82 -7.01 33.52
C ASN A 10 18.88 -6.40 32.09
N ALA A 11 19.08 -7.21 31.06
CA ALA A 11 19.10 -6.78 29.66
C ALA A 11 17.71 -6.40 29.13
N GLU A 12 16.64 -7.12 29.52
CA GLU A 12 15.29 -6.86 29.00
C GLU A 12 14.68 -5.58 29.59
N MET A 13 14.99 -5.28 30.85
CA MET A 13 14.55 -4.05 31.50
C MET A 13 15.18 -2.81 30.86
N ARG A 14 16.45 -2.90 30.42
CA ARG A 14 17.14 -1.81 29.72
C ARG A 14 16.68 -1.66 28.28
N LEU A 15 16.33 -2.76 27.60
CA LEU A 15 15.80 -2.71 26.23
C LEU A 15 14.41 -2.03 26.18
N ALA A 16 13.56 -2.30 27.18
CA ALA A 16 12.26 -1.63 27.31
C ALA A 16 12.41 -0.13 27.64
N GLN A 17 13.44 0.24 28.41
CA GLN A 17 13.71 1.63 28.80
C GLN A 17 14.29 2.46 27.63
N ILE A 18 15.07 1.83 26.75
CA ILE A 18 15.61 2.47 25.54
C ILE A 18 14.53 2.66 24.45
N LEU A 19 13.54 1.76 24.35
CA LEU A 19 12.47 1.89 23.35
C LEU A 19 11.34 2.86 23.75
N GLY A 20 11.19 3.16 25.05
CA GLY A 20 10.07 3.95 25.58
C GLY A 20 10.30 5.47 25.60
N ASP A 21 11.48 5.92 26.04
CA ASP A 21 11.68 7.34 26.42
C ASP A 21 12.21 8.23 25.28
N ASP A 22 12.99 7.69 24.33
CA ASP A 22 13.58 8.48 23.24
C ASP A 22 12.56 8.82 22.13
N TYR A 23 11.61 7.93 21.83
CA TYR A 23 10.66 8.13 20.73
C TYR A 23 9.58 9.18 21.05
N LEU A 24 9.15 9.25 22.32
CA LEU A 24 8.10 10.20 22.75
C LEU A 24 8.66 11.61 22.99
N SER A 25 9.93 11.72 23.41
CA SER A 25 10.57 13.01 23.68
C SER A 25 10.97 13.75 22.39
N GLN A 26 11.37 13.02 21.35
CA GLN A 26 11.79 13.63 20.09
C GLN A 26 10.63 14.11 19.20
N ALA A 27 9.40 13.65 19.44
CA ALA A 27 8.20 14.14 18.75
C ALA A 27 7.74 15.52 19.24
N SER A 28 8.17 15.96 20.45
CA SER A 28 7.67 17.19 21.07
C SER A 28 8.60 18.41 20.89
N GLU A 29 9.85 18.23 20.47
CA GLU A 29 10.83 19.33 20.38
C GLU A 29 11.08 19.88 18.97
N VAL A 30 10.47 19.31 17.92
CA VAL A 30 10.59 19.83 16.54
C VAL A 30 9.61 20.99 16.23
N ALA A 31 8.80 21.41 17.20
CA ALA A 31 7.71 22.37 17.02
C ALA A 31 8.00 23.80 17.53
N ALA A 32 9.26 24.25 17.51
CA ALA A 32 9.63 25.61 17.92
C ALA A 32 10.55 26.35 16.91
N GLY A 33 10.34 26.12 15.61
CA GLY A 33 10.85 26.99 14.54
C GLY A 33 9.74 27.91 14.02
N PRO A 34 10.06 29.13 13.54
CA PRO A 34 9.04 30.07 13.06
C PRO A 34 8.23 29.44 11.93
N ALA A 35 6.92 29.32 12.16
CA ALA A 35 5.96 28.71 11.27
C ALA A 35 5.85 29.48 9.95
N GLU A 36 6.69 29.11 9.00
CA GLU A 36 6.43 29.38 7.60
C GLU A 36 5.21 28.54 7.20
N ALA A 37 4.12 29.20 6.87
CA ALA A 37 2.82 28.60 6.59
C ALA A 37 2.96 27.55 5.47
N ALA A 38 3.09 26.29 5.86
CA ALA A 38 3.02 25.15 4.98
C ALA A 38 1.64 25.15 4.34
N LYS A 39 1.58 25.57 3.06
CA LYS A 39 0.41 25.37 2.21
C LYS A 39 0.00 23.89 2.32
N PRO A 40 -1.28 23.58 2.56
CA PRO A 40 -1.71 22.20 2.70
C PRO A 40 -1.33 21.44 1.44
N LEU A 41 -0.44 20.46 1.60
CA LEU A 41 -0.13 19.45 0.61
C LEU A 41 -1.46 18.85 0.13
N GLY A 42 -1.64 18.86 -1.20
CA GLY A 42 -2.91 18.66 -1.89
C GLY A 42 -3.83 17.66 -1.22
N GLN A 43 -4.96 18.18 -0.73
CA GLN A 43 -6.14 17.36 -0.54
C GLN A 43 -6.44 16.69 -1.88
N PRO A 44 -6.66 15.36 -1.93
CA PRO A 44 -7.24 14.76 -3.11
C PRO A 44 -8.61 15.42 -3.26
N THR A 45 -8.73 16.30 -4.25
CA THR A 45 -10.01 16.86 -4.65
C THR A 45 -10.82 15.71 -5.19
N LEU A 46 -11.65 15.10 -4.33
CA LEU A 46 -12.74 14.23 -4.76
C LEU A 46 -13.59 15.12 -5.68
N SER A 47 -13.51 14.86 -6.99
CA SER A 47 -14.41 15.49 -7.95
C SER A 47 -15.82 15.10 -7.54
N GLY A 48 -16.82 15.95 -7.77
CA GLY A 48 -18.14 15.91 -7.13
C GLY A 48 -19.00 14.64 -7.29
N ASN A 49 -18.48 13.54 -7.85
CA ASN A 49 -19.14 12.25 -7.91
C ASN A 49 -18.19 11.09 -7.51
N PRO A 50 -18.44 10.36 -6.40
CA PRO A 50 -17.61 9.22 -5.99
C PRO A 50 -17.55 8.10 -7.04
N PHE A 51 -18.54 8.01 -7.93
CA PHE A 51 -18.49 7.10 -9.08
C PHE A 51 -17.38 7.46 -10.07
N GLU A 52 -17.21 8.76 -10.39
CA GLU A 52 -16.14 9.21 -11.30
C GLU A 52 -14.76 8.90 -10.72
N ASP A 53 -14.58 9.09 -9.42
CA ASP A 53 -13.31 8.79 -8.74
C ASP A 53 -12.98 7.30 -8.75
N VAL A 54 -13.97 6.42 -8.53
CA VAL A 54 -13.76 4.97 -8.58
C VAL A 54 -13.52 4.51 -10.02
N LEU A 55 -14.23 5.07 -11.00
CA LEU A 55 -14.03 4.75 -12.41
C LEU A 55 -12.64 5.21 -12.90
N ALA A 56 -12.20 6.41 -12.51
CA ALA A 56 -10.86 6.91 -12.80
C ALA A 56 -9.78 6.00 -12.20
N LYS A 57 -9.97 5.55 -10.95
CA LYS A 57 -9.07 4.58 -10.30
C LYS A 57 -9.08 3.23 -11.01
N ALA A 58 -10.22 2.75 -11.48
CA ALA A 58 -10.33 1.51 -12.25
C ALA A 58 -9.58 1.61 -13.59
N MET A 59 -9.74 2.70 -14.34
CA MET A 59 -8.99 2.94 -15.58
C MET A 59 -7.49 2.99 -15.32
N HIS A 60 -7.06 3.69 -14.27
CA HIS A 60 -5.66 3.76 -13.89
C HIS A 60 -5.11 2.39 -13.48
N ALA A 61 -5.89 1.56 -12.78
CA ALA A 61 -5.50 0.20 -12.41
C ALA A 61 -5.30 -0.68 -13.64
N ILE A 62 -6.18 -0.59 -14.64
CA ILE A 62 -6.04 -1.34 -15.91
C ILE A 62 -4.79 -0.90 -16.69
N ASP A 63 -4.52 0.40 -16.80
CA ASP A 63 -3.29 0.89 -17.46
C ASP A 63 -2.04 0.39 -16.72
N GLY A 64 -2.07 0.38 -15.39
CA GLY A 64 -1.00 -0.18 -14.55
C GLY A 64 -0.77 -1.68 -14.80
N VAL A 65 -1.85 -2.46 -14.94
CA VAL A 65 -1.76 -3.90 -15.28
C VAL A 65 -1.12 -4.08 -16.66
N SER A 66 -1.58 -3.36 -17.68
CA SER A 66 -1.06 -3.47 -19.04
C SER A 66 0.45 -3.16 -19.12
N ARG A 67 0.90 -2.10 -18.44
CA ARG A 67 2.32 -1.78 -18.33
C ARG A 67 3.12 -2.87 -17.62
N SER A 68 2.57 -3.44 -16.56
CA SER A 68 3.23 -4.52 -15.83
C SER A 68 3.31 -5.81 -16.65
N GLU A 69 2.30 -6.12 -17.46
CA GLU A 69 2.33 -7.23 -18.42
C GLU A 69 3.43 -7.07 -19.46
N MET A 70 3.56 -5.88 -20.05
CA MET A 70 4.66 -5.60 -20.99
C MET A 70 6.03 -5.82 -20.33
N HIS A 71 6.19 -5.41 -19.07
CA HIS A 71 7.42 -5.63 -18.32
C HIS A 71 7.66 -7.12 -18.02
N ALA A 72 6.64 -7.87 -17.61
CA ALA A 72 6.78 -9.31 -17.38
C ALA A 72 7.15 -10.05 -18.67
N ASN A 73 6.56 -9.69 -19.82
CA ASN A 73 6.94 -10.26 -21.11
C ASN A 73 8.42 -10.01 -21.44
N GLN A 74 8.93 -8.81 -21.17
CA GLN A 74 10.36 -8.51 -21.32
C GLN A 74 11.23 -9.38 -20.39
N LEU A 75 10.81 -9.60 -19.14
CA LEU A 75 11.53 -10.47 -18.21
C LEU A 75 11.50 -11.93 -18.64
N ILE A 76 10.38 -12.41 -19.21
CA ILE A 76 10.28 -13.75 -19.79
C ILE A 76 11.27 -13.91 -20.94
N GLU A 77 11.35 -12.94 -21.86
CA GLU A 77 12.32 -12.97 -22.96
C GLU A 77 13.76 -12.98 -22.47
N LYS A 78 14.08 -12.16 -21.47
CA LYS A 78 15.42 -12.14 -20.85
C LYS A 78 15.72 -13.45 -20.11
N TYR A 79 14.73 -14.06 -19.47
CA TYR A 79 14.89 -15.35 -18.80
C TYR A 79 15.21 -16.46 -19.79
N MET A 80 14.51 -16.49 -20.95
CA MET A 80 14.83 -17.44 -22.02
C MET A 80 16.25 -17.30 -22.57
N ARG A 81 16.84 -16.09 -22.49
CA ARG A 81 18.24 -15.81 -22.86
C ARG A 81 19.23 -16.09 -21.73
N GLY A 82 18.75 -16.37 -20.51
CA GLY A 82 19.58 -16.55 -19.32
C GLY A 82 20.09 -15.25 -18.68
N GLU A 83 19.49 -14.10 -19.01
CA GLU A 83 19.91 -12.77 -18.52
C GLU A 83 19.27 -12.37 -17.18
N VAL A 84 18.19 -13.03 -16.77
CA VAL A 84 17.48 -12.81 -15.51
C VAL A 84 17.09 -14.14 -14.88
N GLU A 85 16.86 -14.14 -13.58
CA GLU A 85 16.50 -15.35 -12.85
C GLU A 85 14.99 -15.65 -12.89
N MET A 86 14.63 -16.92 -12.77
CA MET A 86 13.23 -17.37 -12.77
C MET A 86 12.38 -16.67 -11.69
N HIS A 87 12.98 -16.36 -10.54
CA HIS A 87 12.25 -15.74 -9.43
C HIS A 87 11.77 -14.33 -9.78
N GLU A 88 12.53 -13.56 -10.58
CA GLU A 88 12.15 -12.22 -11.01
C GLU A 88 10.92 -12.26 -11.93
N VAL A 89 10.89 -13.22 -12.85
CA VAL A 89 9.73 -13.48 -13.72
C VAL A 89 8.51 -13.86 -12.88
N MET A 90 8.69 -14.77 -11.91
CA MET A 90 7.59 -15.21 -11.04
C MET A 90 7.03 -14.07 -10.17
N ILE A 91 7.89 -13.18 -9.66
CA ILE A 91 7.47 -11.99 -8.90
C ILE A 91 6.67 -11.05 -9.80
N ALA A 92 7.18 -10.76 -11.01
CA ALA A 92 6.47 -9.90 -11.97
C ALA A 92 5.10 -10.47 -12.35
N GLN A 93 5.03 -11.77 -12.63
CA GLN A 93 3.79 -12.50 -12.91
C GLN A 93 2.81 -12.44 -11.74
N SER A 94 3.30 -12.67 -10.52
CA SER A 94 2.47 -12.63 -9.29
C SER A 94 1.93 -11.23 -9.04
N LYS A 95 2.74 -10.21 -9.28
CA LYS A 95 2.34 -8.80 -9.18
C LYS A 95 1.19 -8.48 -10.13
N ILE A 96 1.25 -8.93 -11.39
CA ILE A 96 0.19 -8.76 -12.38
C ILE A 96 -1.11 -9.41 -11.89
N SER A 97 -1.04 -10.66 -11.42
CA SER A 97 -2.21 -11.39 -10.93
C SER A 97 -2.93 -10.63 -9.81
N ILE A 98 -2.18 -10.13 -8.81
CA ILE A 98 -2.73 -9.35 -7.70
C ILE A 98 -3.33 -8.02 -8.20
N MET A 99 -2.63 -7.31 -9.08
CA MET A 99 -3.14 -6.04 -9.63
C MET A 99 -4.42 -6.24 -10.45
N MET A 100 -4.51 -7.33 -11.23
CA MET A 100 -5.72 -7.68 -11.97
C MET A 100 -6.89 -7.97 -11.03
N GLN A 101 -6.67 -8.76 -9.97
CA GLN A 101 -7.70 -9.04 -8.97
C GLN A 101 -8.21 -7.76 -8.30
N LEU A 102 -7.30 -6.84 -7.96
CA LEU A 102 -7.66 -5.55 -7.39
C LEU A 102 -8.46 -4.69 -8.38
N ALA A 103 -8.05 -4.64 -9.64
CA ALA A 103 -8.74 -3.90 -10.70
C ALA A 103 -10.17 -4.42 -10.89
N VAL A 104 -10.34 -5.74 -11.01
CA VAL A 104 -11.66 -6.38 -11.14
C VAL A 104 -12.55 -6.11 -9.93
N SER A 105 -11.99 -6.21 -8.72
CA SER A 105 -12.71 -5.90 -7.48
C SER A 105 -13.17 -4.43 -7.44
N THR A 106 -12.29 -3.51 -7.84
CA THR A 106 -12.60 -2.06 -7.90
C THR A 106 -13.73 -1.79 -8.89
N ILE A 107 -13.67 -2.37 -10.09
CA ILE A 107 -14.73 -2.25 -11.11
C ILE A 107 -16.05 -2.80 -10.60
N THR A 108 -16.02 -3.99 -9.98
CA THR A 108 -17.22 -4.65 -9.43
C THR A 108 -17.85 -3.79 -8.33
N SER A 109 -17.04 -3.22 -7.45
CA SER A 109 -17.51 -2.29 -6.43
C SER A 109 -18.11 -1.03 -7.06
N ALA A 110 -17.49 -0.45 -8.08
CA ALA A 110 -17.99 0.73 -8.79
C ALA A 110 -19.38 0.49 -9.40
N VAL A 111 -19.54 -0.64 -10.10
CA VAL A 111 -20.80 -1.04 -10.74
C VAL A 111 -21.88 -1.32 -9.69
N THR A 112 -21.53 -1.96 -8.59
CA THR A 112 -22.47 -2.26 -7.50
C THR A 112 -22.96 -0.97 -6.84
N SER A 113 -22.05 -0.07 -6.47
CA SER A 113 -22.42 1.22 -5.88
C SER A 113 -23.26 2.07 -6.85
N PHE A 114 -22.96 2.04 -8.15
CA PHE A 114 -23.77 2.72 -9.16
C PHE A 114 -25.21 2.17 -9.19
N LYS A 115 -25.36 0.85 -9.19
CA LYS A 115 -26.67 0.16 -9.16
C LYS A 115 -27.45 0.48 -7.88
N GLU A 116 -26.81 0.50 -6.72
CA GLU A 116 -27.46 0.85 -5.46
C GLU A 116 -27.96 2.31 -5.45
N ILE A 117 -27.16 3.26 -5.94
CA ILE A 117 -27.55 4.67 -6.05
C ILE A 117 -28.76 4.84 -6.99
N THR A 118 -28.78 4.13 -8.12
CA THR A 118 -29.92 4.20 -9.06
C THR A 118 -31.16 3.48 -8.53
N GLN A 119 -31.01 2.40 -7.76
CA GLN A 119 -32.14 1.68 -7.17
C GLN A 119 -32.74 2.36 -5.93
N MET A 120 -32.01 3.23 -5.23
CA MET A 120 -32.60 4.07 -4.17
C MET A 120 -33.43 5.25 -4.70
N GLN A 121 -33.29 5.63 -5.97
CA GLN A 121 -33.99 6.78 -6.56
C GLN A 121 -35.30 6.42 -7.27
N ILE A 122 -35.63 5.13 -7.43
CA ILE A 122 -36.94 4.68 -7.93
C ILE A 122 -37.95 4.47 -6.80
#